data_AF-A0A969GHE4-F1
#
_entry.id   AF-A0A969GHE4-F1
#
_cell.length_a   1.000
_cell.length_b   1.000
_cell.length_c   1.000
_cell.angle_alpha   90.00
_cell.angle_beta   90.00
_cell.angle_gamma   90.00
#
_symmetry.space_group_name_H-M   'P 1'
#
loop_
_entity.id
_entity.type
_entity.pdbx_description
1 polymer ?
#
loop_
_entity_poly.entity_id
_entity_poly.type
_entity_poly.pdbx_seq_one_letter_code
_entity_poly.pdbx_strand_id
1 'polypeptide(L)'
;MAASNTLGDNMFTDNKNWQHNRAVHFGILQAIDDFMEADGVLHDEWQPGVIGACITDGKTYGLPKTGHPAHAYMWINHNLFEEAGIPIPETYGATWDQISEWANAIAQGDPDRRDVYGFHMPTNNIQMIINGIQTFGGWALNEEGTESTASSDGWKRFRAHRRQVLF
;
A
#
# COMPACT_ATOMS: atom_id res chain seq x y z
N MET A 1 0.91 -7.30 -26.47
CA MET A 1 -0.06 -8.42 -26.41
C MET A 1 -1.46 -7.95 -26.78
N ALA A 2 -2.06 -6.99 -26.05
CA ALA A 2 -3.39 -6.47 -26.41
C ALA A 2 -3.46 -5.93 -27.85
N ALA A 3 -2.57 -4.97 -28.18
CA ALA A 3 -2.51 -4.38 -29.52
C ALA A 3 -2.09 -5.35 -30.64
N SER A 4 -1.48 -6.49 -30.28
CA SER A 4 -1.06 -7.53 -31.23
C SER A 4 -2.06 -8.68 -31.34
N ASN A 5 -3.18 -8.61 -30.61
CA ASN A 5 -4.16 -9.69 -30.51
C ASN A 5 -3.56 -11.05 -30.09
N THR A 6 -2.64 -11.01 -29.12
CA THR A 6 -1.94 -12.19 -28.58
C THR A 6 -2.07 -12.30 -27.06
N LEU A 7 -3.16 -11.77 -26.49
CA LEU A 7 -3.48 -12.03 -25.08
C LEU A 7 -4.00 -13.46 -24.93
N GLY A 8 -3.70 -14.09 -23.80
CA GLY A 8 -4.34 -15.35 -23.43
C GLY A 8 -5.77 -15.13 -22.94
N ASP A 9 -6.55 -16.21 -22.86
CA ASP A 9 -7.95 -16.16 -22.41
C ASP A 9 -8.06 -15.71 -20.95
N ASN A 10 -7.06 -16.08 -20.13
CA ASN A 10 -6.93 -15.65 -18.75
C ASN A 10 -5.61 -14.91 -18.55
N MET A 11 -5.66 -13.79 -17.83
CA MET A 11 -4.48 -13.01 -17.51
C MET A 11 -4.50 -12.52 -16.07
N PHE A 12 -3.31 -12.40 -15.50
CA PHE A 12 -3.12 -11.75 -14.21
C PHE A 12 -2.94 -10.24 -14.40
N THR A 13 -3.69 -9.46 -13.64
CA THR A 13 -3.49 -8.01 -13.48
C THR A 13 -3.28 -7.70 -12.01
N ASP A 14 -2.61 -6.59 -11.72
CA ASP A 14 -2.53 -6.03 -10.38
C ASP A 14 -3.13 -4.62 -10.34
N ASN A 15 -3.40 -4.14 -9.12
CA ASN A 15 -3.88 -2.77 -8.89
C ASN A 15 -2.74 -1.77 -8.66
N LYS A 16 -1.49 -2.22 -8.68
CA LYS A 16 -0.35 -1.33 -8.61
C LYS A 16 -0.35 -0.47 -9.88
N ASN A 17 -0.15 0.83 -9.71
CA ASN A 17 -0.17 1.78 -10.83
C ASN A 17 -1.45 1.69 -11.70
N TRP A 18 -2.60 1.39 -11.08
CA TRP A 18 -3.91 1.31 -11.75
C TRP A 18 -3.91 0.38 -12.96
N GLN A 19 -3.10 -0.69 -12.98
CA GLN A 19 -3.01 -1.56 -14.16
C GLN A 19 -4.34 -2.25 -14.48
N HIS A 20 -5.02 -2.82 -13.49
CA HIS A 20 -6.35 -3.42 -13.68
C HIS A 20 -7.37 -2.41 -14.23
N ASN A 21 -7.53 -1.26 -13.55
CA ASN A 21 -8.47 -0.21 -13.97
C ASN A 21 -8.17 0.32 -15.38
N ARG A 22 -6.89 0.46 -15.76
CA ARG A 22 -6.53 0.81 -17.14
C ARG A 22 -6.92 -0.28 -18.13
N ALA A 23 -6.75 -1.56 -17.78
CA ALA A 23 -7.19 -2.66 -18.63
C ALA A 23 -8.71 -2.68 -18.81
N VAL A 24 -9.49 -2.38 -17.76
CA VAL A 24 -10.94 -2.17 -17.85
C VAL A 24 -11.26 -0.99 -18.78
N HIS A 25 -10.63 0.17 -18.55
CA HIS A 25 -10.87 1.39 -19.34
C HIS A 25 -10.59 1.18 -20.84
N PHE A 26 -9.53 0.45 -21.18
CA PHE A 26 -9.20 0.12 -22.57
C PHE A 26 -10.00 -1.06 -23.15
N GLY A 27 -10.97 -1.60 -22.42
CA GLY A 27 -11.82 -2.71 -22.87
C GLY A 27 -11.06 -4.03 -23.06
N ILE A 28 -9.97 -4.23 -22.33
CA ILE A 28 -9.15 -5.45 -22.40
C ILE A 28 -9.79 -6.58 -21.59
N LEU A 29 -10.51 -6.25 -20.51
CA LEU A 29 -11.12 -7.21 -19.60
C LEU A 29 -12.63 -7.31 -19.84
N GLN A 30 -13.15 -8.53 -19.81
CA GLN A 30 -14.58 -8.81 -19.84
C GLN A 30 -15.15 -8.76 -18.41
N ALA A 31 -16.37 -8.23 -18.26
CA ALA A 31 -17.11 -8.35 -17.01
C ALA A 31 -17.53 -9.81 -16.78
N ILE A 32 -17.43 -10.29 -15.54
CA ILE A 32 -17.62 -11.71 -15.21
C ILE A 32 -18.85 -11.99 -14.33
N ASP A 33 -19.70 -10.99 -14.11
CA ASP A 33 -20.85 -11.09 -13.20
C ASP A 33 -21.79 -12.25 -13.60
N ASP A 34 -22.05 -12.46 -14.90
CA ASP A 34 -22.87 -13.59 -15.40
C ASP A 34 -22.25 -14.96 -15.09
N PHE A 35 -20.91 -15.08 -15.12
CA PHE A 35 -20.24 -16.33 -14.75
C PHE A 35 -20.30 -16.56 -13.25
N MET A 36 -20.15 -15.50 -12.45
CA MET A 36 -20.29 -15.59 -11.01
C MET A 36 -21.70 -16.05 -10.61
N GLU A 37 -22.73 -15.50 -11.24
CA GLU A 37 -24.13 -15.93 -11.03
C GLU A 37 -24.33 -17.39 -11.42
N ALA A 38 -23.82 -17.81 -12.59
CA ALA A 38 -23.95 -19.18 -13.08
C ALA A 38 -23.29 -20.22 -12.16
N ASP A 39 -22.15 -19.88 -11.57
CA ASP A 39 -21.36 -20.76 -10.71
C ASP A 39 -21.69 -20.59 -9.21
N GLY A 40 -22.58 -19.65 -8.86
CA GLY A 40 -22.97 -19.37 -7.48
C GLY A 40 -21.85 -18.75 -6.63
N VAL A 41 -20.92 -18.03 -7.27
CA VAL A 41 -19.79 -17.37 -6.61
C VAL A 41 -20.23 -16.02 -6.06
N LEU A 42 -20.01 -15.79 -4.77
CA LEU A 42 -20.48 -14.58 -4.07
C LEU A 42 -19.32 -13.64 -3.74
N HIS A 43 -19.55 -12.33 -3.79
CA HIS A 43 -18.50 -11.34 -3.45
C HIS A 43 -18.01 -11.45 -1.99
N ASP A 44 -18.86 -11.93 -1.08
CA ASP A 44 -18.54 -12.05 0.36
C ASP A 44 -17.63 -13.24 0.69
N GLU A 45 -17.28 -14.06 -0.31
CA GLU A 45 -16.18 -15.03 -0.20
C GLU A 45 -14.81 -14.35 -0.04
N TRP A 46 -14.72 -13.05 -0.34
CA TRP A 46 -13.50 -12.25 -0.21
C TRP A 46 -13.66 -11.08 0.77
N GLN A 47 -12.53 -10.62 1.29
CA GLN A 47 -12.47 -9.37 2.04
C GLN A 47 -12.95 -8.19 1.16
N PRO A 48 -13.78 -7.26 1.68
CA PRO A 48 -14.41 -6.21 0.87
C PRO A 48 -13.43 -5.37 0.07
N GLY A 49 -12.29 -5.00 0.66
CA GLY A 49 -11.26 -4.21 -0.04
C GLY A 49 -10.51 -5.00 -1.12
N VAL A 50 -10.53 -6.33 -1.08
CA VAL A 50 -9.86 -7.20 -2.05
C VAL A 50 -10.74 -7.43 -3.27
N ILE A 51 -12.02 -7.76 -3.07
CA ILE A 51 -12.97 -7.92 -4.19
C ILE A 51 -13.39 -6.58 -4.79
N GLY A 52 -13.56 -5.54 -3.97
CA GLY A 52 -13.88 -4.19 -4.45
C GLY A 52 -12.80 -3.64 -5.40
N ALA A 53 -11.58 -4.15 -5.28
CA ALA A 53 -10.46 -3.83 -6.15
C ALA A 53 -10.60 -4.40 -7.59
N CYS A 54 -11.52 -5.34 -7.81
CA CYS A 54 -11.88 -5.90 -9.12
C CYS A 54 -13.20 -5.33 -9.66
N ILE A 55 -13.84 -4.39 -8.93
CA ILE A 55 -15.11 -3.80 -9.31
C ILE A 55 -14.86 -2.41 -9.91
N THR A 56 -15.40 -2.14 -11.08
CA THR A 56 -15.37 -0.83 -11.73
C THR A 56 -16.77 -0.53 -12.28
N ASP A 57 -17.30 0.65 -11.97
CA ASP A 57 -18.65 1.08 -12.39
C ASP A 57 -19.75 0.04 -12.11
N GLY A 58 -19.63 -0.65 -10.96
CA GLY A 58 -20.61 -1.64 -10.49
C GLY A 58 -20.51 -3.02 -11.14
N LYS A 59 -19.51 -3.27 -12.00
CA LYS A 59 -19.28 -4.58 -12.63
C LYS A 59 -17.98 -5.20 -12.17
N THR A 60 -17.94 -6.54 -12.13
CA THR A 60 -16.78 -7.30 -11.68
C THR A 60 -15.91 -7.69 -12.88
N TYR A 61 -14.63 -7.31 -12.90
CA TYR A 61 -13.71 -7.52 -14.03
C TYR A 61 -12.60 -8.54 -13.74
N GLY A 62 -12.91 -9.53 -12.91
CA GLY A 62 -11.99 -10.61 -12.54
C GLY A 62 -12.18 -11.05 -11.10
N LEU A 63 -11.56 -12.16 -10.73
CA LEU A 63 -11.57 -12.67 -9.36
C LEU A 63 -10.24 -12.38 -8.65
N PRO A 64 -10.26 -12.07 -7.34
CA PRO A 64 -9.03 -11.85 -6.61
C PRO A 64 -8.20 -13.13 -6.48
N LYS A 65 -6.98 -13.09 -7.04
CA LYS A 65 -5.97 -14.14 -6.81
C LYS A 65 -5.34 -14.05 -5.42
N THR A 66 -5.03 -12.83 -4.97
CA THR A 66 -4.36 -12.57 -3.69
C THR A 66 -4.68 -11.16 -3.23
N GLY A 67 -4.92 -10.98 -1.92
CA GLY A 67 -4.89 -9.67 -1.28
C GLY A 67 -3.49 -9.38 -0.77
N HIS A 68 -2.80 -8.40 -1.35
CA HIS A 68 -1.48 -7.98 -0.87
C HIS A 68 -1.59 -6.57 -0.25
N PRO A 69 -1.55 -6.44 1.08
CA PRO A 69 -1.65 -5.16 1.78
C PRO A 69 -0.43 -4.23 1.55
N ALA A 70 0.53 -4.68 0.74
CA ALA A 70 1.77 -3.98 0.46
C ALA A 70 2.48 -3.59 1.76
N HIS A 71 3.14 -2.45 1.77
CA HIS A 71 3.92 -1.97 2.90
C HIS A 71 3.03 -1.29 3.96
N ALA A 72 1.93 -1.93 4.34
CA ALA A 72 1.03 -1.46 5.41
C ALA A 72 1.44 -1.99 6.80
N TYR A 73 2.54 -2.75 6.87
CA TYR A 73 3.10 -3.26 8.11
C TYR A 73 4.51 -2.73 8.33
N MET A 74 4.89 -2.61 9.59
CA MET A 74 6.25 -2.38 10.01
C MET A 74 6.80 -3.65 10.64
N TRP A 75 8.00 -4.04 10.22
CA TRP A 75 8.73 -5.15 10.78
C TRP A 75 9.77 -4.62 11.76
N ILE A 76 9.88 -5.25 12.93
CA ILE A 76 10.82 -4.88 13.97
C ILE A 76 11.85 -5.99 14.18
N ASN A 77 13.07 -5.61 14.55
CA ASN A 77 14.11 -6.55 14.95
C ASN A 77 14.12 -6.66 16.48
N HIS A 78 13.62 -7.78 17.01
CA HIS A 78 13.49 -7.98 18.46
C HIS A 78 14.82 -7.87 19.20
N ASN A 79 15.90 -8.40 18.64
CA ASN A 79 17.23 -8.32 19.26
C ASN A 79 17.67 -6.86 19.44
N LEU A 80 17.43 -6.00 18.44
CA LEU A 80 17.78 -4.58 18.53
C LEU A 80 16.92 -3.85 19.58
N PHE A 81 15.65 -4.22 19.72
CA PHE A 81 14.79 -3.68 20.79
C PHE A 81 15.29 -4.12 22.17
N GLU A 82 15.63 -5.39 22.34
CA GLU A 82 16.17 -5.94 23.59
C GLU A 82 17.53 -5.31 23.96
N GLU A 83 18.46 -5.19 23.00
CA GLU A 83 19.75 -4.53 23.16
C GLU A 83 19.60 -3.05 23.58
N ALA A 84 18.59 -2.36 23.04
CA ALA A 84 18.27 -0.98 23.42
C ALA A 84 17.48 -0.87 24.74
N GLY A 85 17.10 -1.98 25.37
CA GLY A 85 16.29 -2.01 26.58
C GLY A 85 14.84 -1.55 26.38
N ILE A 86 14.33 -1.64 25.14
CA ILE A 86 12.97 -1.22 24.77
C ILE A 86 12.07 -2.46 24.78
N PRO A 87 10.95 -2.44 25.51
CA PRO A 87 9.96 -3.51 25.45
C PRO A 87 9.45 -3.71 24.02
N ILE A 88 9.27 -4.97 23.61
CA ILE A 88 8.64 -5.28 22.32
C ILE A 88 7.23 -4.69 22.31
N PRO A 89 6.89 -3.82 21.34
CA PRO A 89 5.58 -3.18 21.30
C PRO A 89 4.49 -4.19 20.92
N GLU A 90 3.26 -3.88 21.31
CA GLU A 90 2.07 -4.56 20.81
C GLU A 90 1.99 -4.45 19.28
N THR A 91 1.30 -5.41 18.64
CA THR A 91 1.17 -5.44 17.16
C THR A 91 0.50 -4.18 16.59
N TYR A 92 -0.34 -3.50 17.38
CA TYR A 92 -1.10 -2.33 16.95
C TYR A 92 -0.99 -1.19 17.97
N GLY A 93 -1.21 0.04 17.51
CA GLY A 93 -1.33 1.23 18.37
C GLY A 93 -0.07 2.09 18.49
N ALA A 94 1.04 1.69 17.86
CA ALA A 94 2.25 2.51 17.81
C ALA A 94 2.02 3.83 17.07
N THR A 95 2.48 4.94 17.64
CA THR A 95 2.45 6.26 17.00
C THR A 95 3.76 6.54 16.26
N TRP A 96 3.73 7.47 15.31
CA TRP A 96 4.94 7.93 14.62
C TRP A 96 6.00 8.53 15.56
N ASP A 97 5.57 9.14 16.67
CA ASP A 97 6.48 9.67 17.69
C ASP A 97 7.19 8.53 18.42
N GLN A 98 6.46 7.49 18.86
CA GLN A 98 7.04 6.29 19.48
C GLN A 98 8.01 5.59 18.53
N ILE A 99 7.65 5.45 17.25
CA ILE A 99 8.52 4.87 16.22
C ILE A 99 9.81 5.67 16.09
N SER A 100 9.72 7.00 16.12
CA SER A 100 10.89 7.88 16.04
C SER A 100 11.78 7.77 17.28
N GLU A 101 11.19 7.67 18.47
CA GLU A 101 11.92 7.43 19.72
C GLU A 101 12.67 6.09 19.69
N TRP A 102 11.99 5.01 19.28
CA TRP A 102 12.62 3.68 19.14
C TRP A 102 13.73 3.69 18.10
N ALA A 103 13.50 4.31 16.94
CA ALA A 103 14.48 4.41 15.88
C ALA A 103 15.76 5.13 16.34
N ASN A 104 15.62 6.24 17.08
CA ASN A 104 16.76 6.98 17.61
C ASN A 104 17.52 6.20 18.68
N ALA A 105 16.83 5.45 19.54
CA ALA A 105 17.45 4.62 20.57
C ALA A 105 18.17 3.39 19.99
N ILE A 106 17.66 2.84 18.87
CA ILE A 106 18.25 1.68 18.18
C ILE A 106 19.42 2.07 17.26
N ALA A 107 19.46 3.31 16.77
CA ALA A 107 20.51 3.75 15.85
C ALA A 107 21.90 3.73 16.52
N GLN A 108 22.90 3.19 15.81
CA GLN A 108 24.28 3.04 16.32
C GLN A 108 25.31 3.51 15.29
N GLY A 109 26.50 3.89 15.78
CA GLY A 109 27.61 4.37 14.96
C GLY A 109 27.61 5.87 14.71
N ASP A 110 28.48 6.33 13.82
CA ASP A 110 28.63 7.75 13.47
C ASP A 110 27.34 8.30 12.81
N PRO A 111 26.83 9.49 13.18
CA PRO A 111 25.69 10.11 12.52
C PRO A 111 25.82 10.28 11.00
N ASP A 112 27.03 10.56 10.50
CA ASP A 112 27.27 10.72 9.07
C ASP A 112 27.47 9.36 8.36
N ARG A 113 27.64 8.29 9.14
CA ARG A 113 27.79 6.91 8.63
C ARG A 113 27.38 5.87 9.68
N ARG A 114 26.07 5.68 9.83
CA ARG A 114 25.50 4.71 10.78
C ARG A 114 25.92 3.28 10.44
N ASP A 115 26.22 2.50 11.48
CA ASP A 115 26.40 1.05 11.38
C ASP A 115 25.04 0.33 11.48
N VAL A 116 24.12 0.89 12.29
CA VAL A 116 22.75 0.42 12.45
C VAL A 116 21.80 1.60 12.28
N TYR A 117 20.85 1.48 11.35
CA TYR A 117 19.74 2.42 11.18
C TYR A 117 18.51 1.89 11.94
N GLY A 118 17.96 2.69 12.86
CA GLY A 118 16.82 2.27 13.67
C GLY A 118 15.47 2.28 12.93
N PHE A 119 15.41 2.89 11.75
CA PHE A 119 14.21 2.87 10.92
C PHE A 119 14.55 2.99 9.43
N HIS A 120 13.82 2.25 8.61
CA HIS A 120 13.93 2.34 7.16
C HIS A 120 12.54 2.45 6.52
N MET A 121 12.32 3.55 5.81
CA MET A 121 11.14 3.77 4.98
C MET A 121 11.56 3.93 3.51
N PRO A 122 11.33 2.94 2.63
CA PRO A 122 11.64 3.10 1.22
C PRO A 122 10.80 4.23 0.61
N THR A 123 11.42 5.15 -0.12
CA THR A 123 10.76 6.34 -0.69
C THR A 123 10.60 6.29 -2.21
N ASN A 124 11.02 5.20 -2.83
CA ASN A 124 11.06 5.02 -4.28
C ASN A 124 9.88 4.21 -4.84
N ASN A 125 8.91 3.80 -4.00
CA ASN A 125 7.75 3.01 -4.43
C ASN A 125 6.45 3.71 -4.05
N ILE A 126 5.52 3.78 -5.01
CA ILE A 126 4.19 4.37 -4.84
C ILE A 126 3.40 3.77 -3.67
N GLN A 127 3.56 2.47 -3.40
CA GLN A 127 2.85 1.78 -2.32
C GLN A 127 3.22 2.36 -0.95
N MET A 128 4.50 2.68 -0.73
CA MET A 128 4.96 3.36 0.50
C MET A 128 4.40 4.76 0.62
N ILE A 129 4.43 5.49 -0.50
CA ILE A 129 3.99 6.88 -0.52
C ILE A 129 2.51 6.92 -0.16
N ILE A 130 1.66 6.13 -0.83
CA ILE A 130 0.21 6.08 -0.59
C ILE A 130 -0.08 5.65 0.85
N ASN A 131 0.46 4.52 1.31
CA ASN A 131 0.21 4.03 2.67
C ASN A 131 0.69 5.04 3.72
N GLY A 132 1.88 5.63 3.51
CA GLY A 132 2.44 6.63 4.41
C GLY A 132 1.56 7.87 4.53
N ILE A 133 1.08 8.43 3.42
CA ILE A 133 0.24 9.64 3.44
C ILE A 133 -1.11 9.39 4.12
N GLN A 134 -1.69 8.18 3.95
CA GLN A 134 -2.94 7.82 4.61
C GLN A 134 -2.84 7.84 6.13
N THR A 135 -1.68 7.49 6.71
CA THR A 135 -1.45 7.61 8.15
C THR A 135 -1.50 9.07 8.66
N PHE A 136 -1.34 10.04 7.76
CA PHE A 136 -1.45 11.47 8.04
C PHE A 136 -2.78 12.07 7.56
N GLY A 137 -3.76 11.23 7.20
CA GLY A 137 -5.09 11.63 6.74
C GLY A 137 -5.12 12.22 5.33
N GLY A 138 -4.09 11.96 4.50
CA GLY A 138 -4.08 12.39 3.10
C GLY A 138 -4.42 11.25 2.14
N TRP A 139 -4.71 11.61 0.89
CA TRP A 139 -5.01 10.68 -0.20
C TRP A 139 -4.17 11.01 -1.43
N ALA A 140 -4.11 10.12 -2.42
CA ALA A 140 -3.38 10.41 -3.66
C ALA A 140 -4.18 11.33 -4.61
N LEU A 141 -5.50 11.16 -4.61
CA LEU A 141 -6.46 11.89 -5.44
C LEU A 141 -7.57 12.47 -4.55
N ASN A 142 -8.41 13.35 -5.11
CA ASN A 142 -9.70 13.75 -4.53
C ASN A 142 -10.71 12.59 -4.58
N GLU A 143 -11.88 12.76 -3.95
CA GLU A 143 -12.94 11.74 -3.91
C GLU A 143 -13.42 11.35 -5.32
N GLU A 144 -13.43 12.31 -6.25
CA GLU A 144 -13.82 12.09 -7.63
C GLU A 144 -12.74 11.41 -8.48
N GLY A 145 -11.50 11.27 -7.96
CA GLY A 145 -10.38 10.66 -8.68
C GLY A 145 -9.85 11.48 -9.87
N THR A 146 -10.17 12.77 -9.96
CA THR A 146 -9.87 13.65 -11.10
C THR A 146 -8.66 14.57 -10.88
N GLU A 147 -8.29 14.84 -9.62
CA GLU A 147 -7.25 15.80 -9.27
C GLU A 147 -6.27 15.24 -8.25
N SER A 148 -5.00 15.66 -8.35
CA SER A 148 -3.96 15.32 -7.38
C SER A 148 -4.09 16.17 -6.12
N THR A 149 -4.07 15.52 -4.96
CA THR A 149 -4.15 16.20 -3.65
C THR A 149 -2.78 16.39 -3.00
N ALA A 150 -1.69 16.36 -3.78
CA ALA A 150 -0.31 16.47 -3.30
C ALA A 150 0.00 17.75 -2.49
N SER A 151 -0.84 18.78 -2.61
CA SER A 151 -0.75 20.05 -1.87
C SER A 151 -1.56 20.07 -0.56
N SER A 152 -2.29 19.01 -0.25
CA SER A 152 -3.11 18.90 0.97
C SER A 152 -2.27 18.80 2.24
N ASP A 153 -2.90 19.00 3.40
CA ASP A 153 -2.21 18.99 4.69
C ASP A 153 -1.67 17.61 5.07
N GLY A 154 -2.37 16.53 4.73
CA GLY A 154 -1.85 15.16 4.93
C GLY A 154 -0.53 14.93 4.20
N TRP A 155 -0.43 15.41 2.96
CA TRP A 155 0.83 15.38 2.20
C TRP A 155 1.92 16.27 2.79
N LYS A 156 1.59 17.46 3.29
CA LYS A 156 2.57 18.34 3.97
C LYS A 156 3.10 17.68 5.24
N ARG A 157 2.23 17.07 6.04
CA ARG A 157 2.60 16.35 7.28
C ARG A 157 3.49 15.16 6.99
N PHE A 158 3.12 14.32 6.01
CA PHE A 158 3.96 13.20 5.58
C PHE A 158 5.36 13.66 5.14
N ARG A 159 5.46 14.72 4.32
CA ARG A 159 6.76 15.27 3.89
C ARG A 159 7.60 15.81 5.05
N ALA A 160 6.97 16.48 6.02
CA ALA A 160 7.64 17.02 7.19
C ALA A 160 8.19 15.90 8.07
N HIS A 161 7.35 14.91 8.41
CA HIS A 161 7.76 13.75 9.21
C HIS A 161 8.92 12.99 8.55
N ARG A 162 8.85 12.77 7.24
CA ARG A 162 9.91 12.05 6.51
C ARG A 162 11.28 12.72 6.57
N ARG A 163 11.34 14.05 6.73
CA ARG A 163 12.62 14.77 6.91
C ARG A 163 13.20 14.63 8.32
N GLN A 164 12.37 14.26 9.29
CA GLN A 164 12.74 14.17 10.70
C GLN A 164 13.14 12.76 11.14
N VAL A 165 12.85 11.72 10.37
CA VAL A 165 13.10 10.30 10.76
C VAL A 165 14.15 9.62 9.88
N LEU A 166 14.51 10.23 8.74
CA LEU A 166 15.60 9.74 7.89
C LEU A 166 16.92 10.39 8.34
N PHE A 167 17.58 9.79 9.34
CA PHE A 167 18.96 10.10 9.74
C PHE A 167 19.87 8.92 9.41
#